data_AF-A0A6L6LSS6-F1
#
_entry.id   AF-A0A6L6LSS6-F1
#
_cell.length_a   1.000
_cell.length_b   1.000
_cell.length_c   1.000
_cell.angle_alpha   90.00
_cell.angle_beta   90.00
_cell.angle_gamma   90.00
#
_symmetry.space_group_name_H-M   'P 1'
#
loop_
_entity.id
_entity.type
_entity.pdbx_description
1 polymer ?
#
loop_
_entity_poly.entity_id
_entity_poly.type
_entity_poly.pdbx_seq_one_letter_code
_entity_poly.pdbx_strand_id
1 'polypeptide(L)'
;MSYGFSMAFTPCNSFERALMIGAQCSDLLRKPENTKHLINDNLIFLPSLRYHDDVNPFSDGNWLHRFFTMRFVYWDSQKILGLVIDNPEANGLGEFFDHSIYFQNSTDQDYDIDVWPTSCPWFSEIVANHSSITVQGLLKKERWNGTTAKDMEENFLYYVRSDIYGDVYSGLCLNNWLYGEEDRTFRRFSMAALQSTEDLMMAERLARSMCREIEKPIS
;
A
#
# COMPACT_ATOMS: atom_id res chain seq x y z
N MET A 1 -6.95 12.94 13.82
CA MET A 1 -7.33 12.38 12.52
C MET A 1 -6.64 11.05 12.39
N SER A 2 -7.38 9.97 12.14
CA SER A 2 -6.78 8.67 11.86
C SER A 2 -6.40 8.62 10.38
N TYR A 3 -5.19 8.17 10.08
CA TYR A 3 -4.70 8.00 8.72
C TYR A 3 -4.57 6.51 8.45
N GLY A 4 -5.19 6.07 7.36
CA GLY A 4 -5.15 4.70 6.88
C GLY A 4 -4.48 4.62 5.51
N PHE A 5 -3.74 3.56 5.26
CA PHE A 5 -3.15 3.29 3.94
C PHE A 5 -2.96 1.79 3.76
N SER A 6 -3.05 1.33 2.51
CA SER A 6 -2.74 -0.06 2.18
C SER A 6 -1.35 -0.19 1.57
N MET A 7 -0.65 -1.26 1.93
CA MET A 7 0.67 -1.57 1.40
C MET A 7 0.81 -3.06 1.16
N ALA A 8 1.30 -3.43 -0.02
CA ALA A 8 1.68 -4.81 -0.33
C ALA A 8 3.19 -4.99 -0.18
N PHE A 9 3.62 -6.19 0.22
CA PHE A 9 5.03 -6.49 0.48
C PHE A 9 5.56 -7.65 -0.35
N THR A 10 6.84 -7.59 -0.67
CA THR A 10 7.56 -8.67 -1.35
C THR A 10 9.00 -8.76 -0.85
N PRO A 11 9.60 -9.95 -0.76
CA PRO A 11 11.00 -10.09 -0.37
C PRO A 11 11.92 -9.44 -1.40
N CYS A 12 12.89 -8.67 -0.92
CA CYS A 12 13.80 -7.91 -1.77
C CYS A 12 15.18 -7.73 -1.12
N ASN A 13 16.18 -8.44 -1.65
CA ASN A 13 17.49 -8.54 -1.00
C ASN A 13 18.42 -7.33 -1.20
N SER A 14 18.09 -6.44 -2.13
CA SER A 14 18.91 -5.24 -2.40
C SER A 14 18.09 -4.10 -2.98
N PHE A 15 18.61 -2.88 -2.86
CA PHE A 15 17.95 -1.71 -3.43
C PHE A 15 17.94 -1.74 -4.97
N GLU A 16 18.96 -2.30 -5.61
CA GLU A 16 19.01 -2.51 -7.06
C GLU A 16 17.89 -3.45 -7.51
N ARG A 17 17.64 -4.52 -6.76
CA ARG A 17 16.50 -5.41 -7.03
C ARG A 17 15.18 -4.68 -6.83
N ALA A 18 15.06 -3.81 -5.83
CA ALA A 18 13.86 -2.99 -5.63
C ALA A 18 13.59 -2.07 -6.83
N LEU A 19 14.62 -1.45 -7.38
CA LEU A 19 14.50 -0.64 -8.60
C LEU A 19 14.09 -1.47 -9.81
N MET A 20 14.66 -2.67 -9.98
CA MET A 20 14.26 -3.58 -11.06
C MET A 20 12.80 -4.00 -10.94
N ILE A 21 12.33 -4.36 -9.74
CA ILE A 21 10.91 -4.69 -9.51
C ILE A 21 10.03 -3.48 -9.84
N GLY A 22 10.40 -2.28 -9.36
CA GLY A 22 9.67 -1.05 -9.67
C GLY A 22 9.54 -0.80 -11.17
N ALA A 23 10.61 -1.01 -11.94
CA ALA A 23 10.59 -0.86 -13.40
C ALA A 23 9.67 -1.90 -14.06
N GLN A 24 9.72 -3.15 -13.61
CA GLN A 24 8.84 -4.22 -14.12
C GLN A 24 7.36 -3.93 -13.80
N CYS A 25 7.05 -3.43 -12.60
CA CYS A 25 5.69 -3.00 -12.24
C CYS A 25 5.23 -1.84 -13.13
N SER A 26 6.09 -0.87 -13.44
CA SER A 26 5.79 0.23 -14.35
C SER A 26 5.48 -0.27 -15.76
N ASP A 27 6.25 -1.23 -16.26
CA ASP A 27 6.00 -1.85 -17.56
C ASP A 27 4.68 -2.62 -17.59
N LEU A 28 4.33 -3.32 -16.52
CA LEU A 28 3.05 -4.02 -16.38
C LEU A 28 1.87 -3.05 -16.37
N LEU A 29 1.92 -1.97 -15.57
CA LEU A 29 0.84 -0.98 -15.53
C LEU A 29 0.63 -0.27 -16.87
N ARG A 30 1.72 -0.06 -17.62
CA ARG A 30 1.68 0.58 -18.95
C ARG A 30 1.03 -0.30 -20.03
N LYS A 31 0.87 -1.62 -19.80
CA LYS A 31 0.20 -2.47 -20.78
C LYS A 31 -1.22 -1.95 -21.05
N PRO A 32 -1.68 -1.90 -22.32
CA PRO A 32 -2.96 -1.29 -22.68
C PRO A 32 -4.16 -1.83 -21.89
N GLU A 33 -4.21 -3.13 -21.63
CA GLU A 33 -5.25 -3.79 -20.85
C GLU A 33 -5.28 -3.31 -19.40
N ASN A 34 -4.13 -3.20 -18.74
CA ASN A 34 -4.01 -2.76 -17.36
C ASN A 34 -4.28 -1.27 -17.23
N THR A 35 -3.74 -0.45 -18.15
CA THR A 35 -4.05 0.98 -18.25
C THR A 35 -5.55 1.22 -18.42
N LYS A 36 -6.20 0.45 -19.30
CA LYS A 36 -7.65 0.53 -19.53
C LYS A 36 -8.44 0.20 -18.27
N HIS A 37 -8.11 -0.92 -17.64
CA HIS A 37 -8.80 -1.36 -16.42
C HIS A 37 -8.63 -0.34 -15.29
N LEU A 38 -7.40 0.11 -15.06
CA LEU A 38 -7.05 1.06 -14.00
C LEU A 38 -7.79 2.40 -14.17
N ILE A 39 -7.86 2.94 -15.39
CA ILE A 39 -8.62 4.17 -15.68
C ILE A 39 -10.11 3.94 -15.46
N ASN A 40 -10.65 2.82 -15.95
CA ASN A 40 -12.08 2.51 -15.84
C ASN A 40 -12.55 2.43 -14.38
N ASP A 41 -11.79 1.76 -13.52
CA ASP A 41 -12.13 1.56 -12.12
C ASP A 41 -12.09 2.86 -11.31
N ASN A 42 -11.35 3.85 -11.80
CA ASN A 42 -11.15 5.13 -11.12
C ASN A 42 -11.75 6.31 -11.88
N LEU A 43 -12.54 6.02 -12.91
CA LEU A 43 -13.05 7.03 -13.85
C LEU A 43 -13.92 8.07 -13.13
N ILE A 44 -14.69 7.68 -12.12
CA ILE A 44 -15.51 8.58 -11.30
C ILE A 44 -14.69 9.65 -10.56
N PHE A 45 -13.40 9.43 -10.37
CA PHE A 45 -12.49 10.36 -9.70
C PHE A 45 -11.76 11.28 -10.68
N LEU A 46 -11.93 11.08 -12.00
CA LEU A 46 -11.36 11.94 -13.02
C LEU A 46 -11.86 13.38 -12.81
N PRO A 47 -10.98 14.38 -12.74
CA PRO A 47 -11.39 15.75 -12.42
C PRO A 47 -12.49 16.29 -13.32
N SER A 48 -12.40 16.08 -14.64
CA SER A 48 -13.42 16.51 -15.61
C SER A 48 -14.81 15.92 -15.37
N LEU A 49 -14.90 14.69 -14.87
CA LEU A 49 -16.17 14.07 -14.49
C LEU A 49 -16.64 14.52 -13.11
N ARG A 50 -15.73 14.68 -12.16
CA ARG A 50 -16.10 14.95 -10.76
C ARG A 50 -16.54 16.40 -10.53
N TYR A 51 -15.93 17.35 -11.24
CA TYR A 51 -16.09 18.78 -10.96
C TYR A 51 -16.75 19.55 -12.11
N HIS A 52 -17.08 18.88 -13.23
CA HIS A 52 -17.83 19.33 -14.43
C HIS A 52 -17.48 20.71 -15.04
N ASP A 53 -17.54 21.81 -14.28
CA ASP A 53 -17.59 23.18 -14.82
C ASP A 53 -16.34 24.05 -14.55
N ASP A 54 -15.38 23.64 -13.70
CA ASP A 54 -14.22 24.47 -13.28
C ASP A 54 -12.84 23.79 -13.46
N VAL A 55 -12.76 22.78 -14.33
CA VAL A 55 -11.58 21.92 -14.42
C VAL A 55 -10.56 22.50 -15.38
N ASN A 56 -9.40 22.90 -14.85
CA ASN A 56 -8.24 23.28 -15.65
C ASN A 56 -7.96 22.18 -16.71
N PRO A 57 -7.71 22.52 -18.00
CA PRO A 57 -7.45 21.57 -19.08
C PRO A 57 -6.36 20.52 -18.80
N PHE A 58 -5.44 20.81 -17.86
CA PHE A 58 -4.36 19.92 -17.46
C PHE A 58 -4.69 19.03 -16.25
N SER A 59 -5.86 19.18 -15.64
CA SER A 59 -6.22 18.47 -14.41
C SER A 59 -6.28 16.96 -14.62
N ASP A 60 -6.89 16.52 -15.71
CA ASP A 60 -7.00 15.09 -16.04
C ASP A 60 -5.62 14.48 -16.29
N GLY A 61 -4.77 15.15 -17.07
CA GLY A 61 -3.39 14.71 -17.31
C GLY A 61 -2.55 14.65 -16.03
N ASN A 62 -2.67 15.66 -15.15
CA ASN A 62 -2.00 15.65 -13.84
C ASN A 62 -2.52 14.54 -12.94
N TRP A 63 -3.82 14.29 -12.96
CA TRP A 63 -4.44 13.19 -12.22
C TRP A 63 -3.92 11.84 -12.74
N LEU A 64 -3.94 11.62 -14.05
CA LEU A 64 -3.40 10.41 -14.69
C LEU A 64 -1.92 10.22 -14.34
N HIS A 65 -1.08 11.24 -14.49
CA HIS A 65 0.33 11.12 -14.14
C HIS A 65 0.53 10.72 -12.68
N ARG A 66 -0.19 11.33 -11.74
CA ARG A 66 -0.12 10.96 -10.32
C ARG A 66 -0.62 9.54 -10.07
N PHE A 67 -1.69 9.15 -10.74
CA PHE A 67 -2.32 7.85 -10.56
C PHE A 67 -1.46 6.71 -11.09
N PHE A 68 -0.75 6.95 -12.18
CA PHE A 68 0.23 6.02 -12.75
C PHE A 68 1.64 6.16 -12.14
N THR A 69 1.78 6.92 -11.04
CA THR A 69 3.03 6.99 -10.28
C THR A 69 2.93 6.08 -9.05
N MET A 70 3.63 4.95 -9.10
CA MET A 70 3.72 4.04 -7.97
C MET A 70 4.72 4.54 -6.94
N ARG A 71 4.38 4.34 -5.66
CA ARG A 71 5.19 4.74 -4.51
C ARG A 71 5.71 3.51 -3.80
N PHE A 72 7.03 3.37 -3.77
CA PHE A 72 7.73 2.25 -3.17
C PHE A 72 8.51 2.67 -1.93
N VAL A 73 8.68 1.72 -1.03
CA VAL A 73 9.47 1.87 0.19
C VAL A 73 10.33 0.63 0.35
N TYR A 74 11.64 0.82 0.43
CA TYR A 74 12.59 -0.28 0.60
C TYR A 74 13.19 -0.25 2.00
N TRP A 75 13.15 -1.40 2.69
CA TRP A 75 13.74 -1.58 4.02
C TRP A 75 14.96 -2.49 3.91
N ASP A 76 16.15 -1.90 4.03
CA ASP A 76 17.41 -2.61 3.80
C ASP A 76 17.70 -3.67 4.88
N SER A 77 17.40 -3.38 6.15
CA SER A 77 17.62 -4.32 7.26
C SER A 77 16.69 -5.53 7.18
N GLN A 78 15.43 -5.30 6.81
CA GLN A 78 14.39 -6.32 6.72
C GLN A 78 14.39 -7.07 5.39
N LYS A 79 15.10 -6.55 4.38
CA LYS A 79 15.16 -7.10 3.01
C LYS A 79 13.76 -7.26 2.39
N ILE A 80 12.94 -6.23 2.53
CA ILE A 80 11.59 -6.18 1.96
C ILE A 80 11.37 -4.91 1.14
N LEU A 81 10.49 -5.02 0.16
CA LEU A 81 9.96 -3.91 -0.63
C LEU A 81 8.46 -3.79 -0.37
N GLY A 82 8.03 -2.60 0.01
CA GLY A 82 6.61 -2.23 0.09
C GLY A 82 6.18 -1.39 -1.11
N LEU A 83 4.96 -1.63 -1.58
CA LEU A 83 4.28 -0.84 -2.59
C LEU A 83 2.96 -0.31 -2.00
N VAL A 84 2.74 1.00 -2.07
CA VAL A 84 1.46 1.60 -1.64
C VAL A 84 0.40 1.30 -2.69
N ILE A 85 -0.47 0.34 -2.40
CA ILE A 85 -1.53 -0.14 -3.30
C ILE A 85 -2.62 -0.85 -2.50
N ASP A 86 -3.88 -0.72 -2.91
CA ASP A 86 -5.01 -1.39 -2.24
C ASP A 86 -5.21 -2.83 -2.73
N ASN A 87 -5.09 -3.08 -4.04
CA ASN A 87 -5.26 -4.40 -4.63
C ASN A 87 -4.19 -4.64 -5.72
N PRO A 88 -3.11 -5.40 -5.43
CA PRO A 88 -2.07 -5.65 -6.42
C PRO A 88 -2.54 -6.55 -7.56
N GLU A 89 -3.39 -7.54 -7.29
CA GLU A 89 -3.88 -8.48 -8.30
C GLU A 89 -4.74 -7.79 -9.36
N ALA A 90 -5.72 -6.97 -8.94
CA ALA A 90 -6.56 -6.21 -9.86
C ALA A 90 -5.75 -5.26 -10.76
N ASN A 91 -4.62 -4.76 -10.26
CA ASN A 91 -3.74 -3.87 -11.02
C ASN A 91 -2.68 -4.61 -11.86
N GLY A 92 -2.79 -5.94 -11.99
CA GLY A 92 -1.88 -6.76 -12.78
C GLY A 92 -0.50 -6.92 -12.14
N LEU A 93 -0.36 -6.68 -10.83
CA LEU A 93 0.89 -6.76 -10.06
C LEU A 93 0.95 -8.00 -9.15
N GLY A 94 -0.04 -8.90 -9.25
CA GLY A 94 -0.13 -10.13 -8.46
C GLY A 94 1.08 -11.07 -8.56
N GLU A 95 1.86 -10.97 -9.65
CA GLU A 95 3.10 -11.74 -9.82
C GLU A 95 4.18 -11.32 -8.80
N PHE A 96 4.20 -10.06 -8.37
CA PHE A 96 5.20 -9.52 -7.46
C PHE A 96 4.69 -9.41 -6.03
N PHE A 97 3.40 -9.15 -5.86
CA PHE A 97 2.77 -8.82 -4.60
C PHE A 97 1.51 -9.66 -4.43
N ASP A 98 1.44 -10.42 -3.34
CA ASP A 98 0.32 -11.34 -3.07
C ASP A 98 -0.96 -10.56 -2.72
N HIS A 99 -0.97 -9.88 -1.57
CA HIS A 99 -2.07 -9.06 -1.13
C HIS A 99 -1.58 -7.80 -0.41
N SER A 100 -2.48 -6.85 -0.23
CA SER A 100 -2.21 -5.63 0.53
C SER A 100 -2.68 -5.74 1.97
N ILE A 101 -1.88 -5.18 2.88
CA ILE A 101 -2.23 -5.02 4.29
C ILE A 101 -2.63 -3.56 4.50
N TYR A 102 -3.80 -3.36 5.10
CA TYR A 102 -4.23 -2.04 5.52
C TYR A 102 -3.59 -1.67 6.86
N PHE A 103 -3.01 -0.48 6.96
CA PHE A 103 -2.42 0.04 8.20
C PHE A 103 -3.18 1.29 8.62
N GLN A 104 -3.45 1.41 9.92
CA GLN A 104 -4.08 2.58 10.50
C GLN A 104 -3.50 2.91 11.88
N ASN A 105 -3.30 4.20 12.14
CA ASN A 105 -2.62 4.70 13.34
C ASN A 105 -3.51 4.86 14.59
N SER A 106 -4.83 4.64 14.51
CA SER A 106 -5.75 4.94 15.62
C SER A 106 -7.05 4.12 15.64
N THR A 107 -7.05 2.91 15.08
CA THR A 107 -8.19 1.97 15.18
C THR A 107 -7.78 0.70 15.87
N ASP A 108 -8.74 -0.21 16.04
CA ASP A 108 -8.43 -1.56 16.44
C ASP A 108 -7.46 -2.23 15.45
N GLN A 109 -6.49 -2.97 16.02
CA GLN A 109 -5.31 -3.51 15.33
C GLN A 109 -5.23 -5.04 15.52
N ASP A 110 -6.37 -5.68 15.80
CA ASP A 110 -6.55 -7.13 15.93
C ASP A 110 -6.57 -7.84 14.56
N TYR A 111 -5.42 -7.84 13.89
CA TYR A 111 -5.28 -8.44 12.56
C TYR A 111 -5.03 -9.95 12.72
N ASP A 112 -5.69 -10.77 11.91
CA ASP A 112 -5.44 -12.21 11.88
C ASP A 112 -3.99 -12.50 11.52
N ILE A 113 -3.44 -13.57 12.10
CA ILE A 113 -2.04 -13.96 11.91
C ILE A 113 -1.74 -14.29 10.44
N ASP A 114 -2.74 -14.80 9.72
CA ASP A 114 -2.62 -15.20 8.32
C ASP A 114 -2.58 -14.01 7.35
N VAL A 115 -2.84 -12.78 7.83
CA VAL A 115 -2.72 -11.54 7.04
C VAL A 115 -1.26 -11.16 6.80
N TRP A 116 -0.33 -11.68 7.60
CA TRP A 116 1.08 -11.32 7.45
C TRP A 116 1.75 -12.15 6.34
N PRO A 117 2.49 -11.52 5.40
CA PRO A 117 3.03 -12.20 4.23
C PRO A 117 4.13 -13.20 4.63
N THR A 118 3.79 -14.49 4.54
CA THR A 118 4.69 -15.61 4.88
C THR A 118 5.87 -15.76 3.90
N SER A 119 5.75 -15.17 2.71
CA SER A 119 6.83 -15.09 1.72
C SER A 119 8.00 -14.20 2.17
N CYS A 120 7.77 -13.33 3.15
CA CYS A 120 8.75 -12.40 3.69
C CYS A 120 9.26 -12.91 5.05
N PRO A 121 10.52 -13.38 5.15
CA PRO A 121 11.04 -14.00 6.39
C PRO A 121 10.92 -13.11 7.64
N TRP A 122 11.06 -11.80 7.48
CA TRP A 122 10.96 -10.85 8.58
C TRP A 122 9.58 -10.85 9.26
N PHE A 123 8.49 -10.95 8.48
CA PHE A 123 7.14 -11.02 9.05
C PHE A 123 6.93 -12.34 9.79
N SER A 124 7.41 -13.45 9.21
CA SER A 124 7.35 -14.77 9.86
C SER A 124 8.12 -14.81 11.18
N GLU A 125 9.27 -14.14 11.25
CA GLU A 125 10.06 -14.01 12.48
C GLU A 125 9.29 -13.24 13.57
N ILE A 126 8.64 -12.13 13.23
CA ILE A 126 7.81 -11.38 14.18
C ILE A 126 6.67 -12.26 14.71
N VAL A 127 5.94 -12.95 13.83
CA VAL A 127 4.85 -13.85 14.24
C VAL A 127 5.39 -14.97 15.14
N ALA A 128 6.53 -15.57 14.79
CA ALA A 128 7.16 -16.61 15.58
C ALA A 128 7.57 -16.12 16.98
N ASN A 129 8.11 -14.90 17.10
CA ASN A 129 8.49 -14.31 18.39
C ASN A 129 7.30 -14.13 19.33
N HIS A 130 6.09 -13.96 18.79
CA HIS A 130 4.86 -13.83 19.58
C HIS A 130 4.19 -15.17 19.89
N SER A 131 4.60 -16.27 19.26
CA SER A 131 4.03 -17.60 19.51
C SER A 131 4.26 -18.10 20.94
N SER A 132 5.34 -17.65 21.59
CA SER A 132 5.72 -18.02 22.96
C SER A 132 5.51 -16.89 23.97
N ILE A 133 4.84 -15.80 23.59
CA ILE A 133 4.63 -14.68 24.51
C ILE A 133 3.67 -15.08 25.63
N THR A 134 3.92 -14.59 26.83
CA THR A 134 3.05 -14.83 28.00
C THR A 134 2.33 -13.54 28.39
N VAL A 135 1.23 -13.66 29.13
CA VAL A 135 0.53 -12.51 29.73
C VAL A 135 1.50 -11.61 30.50
N GLN A 136 2.40 -12.20 31.30
CA GLN A 136 3.43 -11.46 32.04
C GLN A 136 4.48 -10.80 31.13
N GLY A 137 4.71 -11.33 29.94
CA GLY A 137 5.56 -10.72 28.93
C GLY A 137 4.90 -9.49 28.31
N LEU A 138 3.63 -9.61 27.92
CA LEU A 138 2.83 -8.53 27.35
C LEU A 138 2.61 -7.37 28.34
N LEU A 139 2.28 -7.66 29.61
CA LEU A 139 2.09 -6.63 30.65
C LEU A 139 3.33 -5.76 30.91
N LYS A 140 4.53 -6.23 30.53
CA LYS A 140 5.76 -5.44 30.65
C LYS A 140 5.96 -4.46 29.50
N LYS A 141 5.23 -4.60 28.38
CA LYS A 141 5.34 -3.68 27.25
C LYS A 141 4.58 -2.39 27.58
N GLU A 142 5.22 -1.25 27.33
CA GLU A 142 4.65 0.09 27.63
C GLU A 142 3.30 0.33 26.95
N ARG A 143 3.08 -0.31 25.79
CA ARG A 143 1.84 -0.26 25.03
C ARG A 143 0.61 -0.70 25.84
N TRP A 144 0.80 -1.61 26.79
CA TRP A 144 -0.29 -2.20 27.60
C TRP A 144 -0.32 -1.63 29.01
N ASN A 145 0.31 -0.47 29.24
CA ASN A 145 0.24 0.23 30.52
C ASN A 145 -1.21 0.56 30.87
N GLY A 146 -1.68 0.05 32.01
CA GLY A 146 -3.04 0.22 32.49
C GLY A 146 -3.97 -0.97 32.23
N THR A 147 -3.54 -1.97 31.45
CA THR A 147 -4.25 -3.24 31.29
C THR A 147 -4.00 -4.16 32.48
N THR A 148 -5.02 -4.86 32.97
CA THR A 148 -4.84 -5.85 34.04
C THR A 148 -4.54 -7.23 33.48
N ALA A 149 -3.88 -8.09 34.27
CA ALA A 149 -3.65 -9.48 33.88
C ALA A 149 -4.94 -10.22 33.53
N LYS A 150 -6.03 -9.91 34.26
CA LYS A 150 -7.34 -10.53 34.02
C LYS A 150 -7.92 -10.15 32.67
N ASP A 151 -7.90 -8.86 32.31
CA ASP A 151 -8.42 -8.39 31.01
C ASP A 151 -7.63 -9.02 29.84
N MET A 152 -6.33 -9.21 30.05
CA MET A 152 -5.43 -9.81 29.08
C MET A 152 -5.60 -11.33 28.95
N GLU A 153 -5.87 -12.03 30.05
CA GLU A 153 -6.20 -13.46 30.02
C GLU A 153 -7.52 -13.71 29.29
N GLU A 154 -8.53 -12.87 29.52
CA GLU A 154 -9.84 -12.99 28.88
C GLU A 154 -9.78 -12.77 27.36
N ASN A 155 -8.87 -11.92 26.88
CA ASN A 155 -8.72 -11.59 25.45
C ASN A 155 -7.29 -11.82 24.94
N PHE A 156 -6.63 -12.90 25.37
CA PHE A 156 -5.19 -13.09 25.12
C PHE A 156 -4.79 -12.97 23.64
N LEU A 157 -5.57 -13.57 22.73
CA LEU A 157 -5.29 -13.52 21.29
C LEU A 157 -5.35 -12.10 20.71
N TYR A 158 -6.29 -11.28 21.19
CA TYR A 158 -6.43 -9.88 20.79
C TYR A 158 -5.14 -9.09 21.08
N TYR A 159 -4.62 -9.26 22.30
CA TYR A 159 -3.39 -8.58 22.72
C TYR A 159 -2.20 -9.07 21.90
N VAL A 160 -2.07 -10.38 21.66
CA VAL A 160 -1.00 -10.94 20.82
C VAL A 160 -1.04 -10.36 19.41
N ARG A 161 -2.20 -10.35 18.75
CA ARG A 161 -2.36 -9.85 17.37
C ARG A 161 -2.10 -8.34 17.27
N SER A 162 -2.64 -7.58 18.22
CA SER A 162 -2.38 -6.15 18.32
C SER A 162 -0.90 -5.84 18.55
N ASP A 163 -0.22 -6.67 19.33
CA ASP A 163 1.21 -6.54 19.62
C ASP A 163 2.07 -6.84 18.37
N ILE A 164 1.73 -7.89 17.61
CA ILE A 164 2.34 -8.18 16.29
C ILE A 164 2.21 -6.97 15.36
N TYR A 165 1.00 -6.40 15.25
CA TYR A 165 0.78 -5.20 14.44
C TYR A 165 1.69 -4.05 14.91
N GLY A 166 1.87 -3.88 16.22
CA GLY A 166 2.75 -2.85 16.78
C GLY A 166 4.20 -3.03 16.42
N ASP A 167 4.70 -4.25 16.56
CA ASP A 167 6.09 -4.59 16.26
C ASP A 167 6.36 -4.45 14.75
N VAL A 168 5.39 -4.79 13.89
CA VAL A 168 5.47 -4.51 12.45
C VAL A 168 5.48 -3.00 12.17
N TYR A 169 4.49 -2.26 12.69
CA TYR A 169 4.30 -0.84 12.40
C TYR A 169 5.49 0.01 12.88
N SER A 170 6.01 -0.29 14.06
CA SER A 170 7.19 0.36 14.63
C SER A 170 8.49 -0.10 13.96
N GLY A 171 8.63 -1.41 13.68
CA GLY A 171 9.82 -2.00 13.05
C GLY A 171 10.05 -1.52 11.61
N LEU A 172 8.99 -1.17 10.89
CA LEU A 172 9.05 -0.52 9.57
C LEU A 172 9.09 1.01 9.65
N CYS A 173 9.06 1.59 10.85
CA CYS A 173 8.99 3.04 11.08
C CYS A 173 7.87 3.71 10.26
N LEU A 174 6.70 3.06 10.15
CA LEU A 174 5.61 3.52 9.30
C LEU A 174 5.06 4.89 9.71
N ASN A 175 5.19 5.26 10.99
CA ASN A 175 4.81 6.58 11.46
C ASN A 175 5.64 7.69 10.79
N ASN A 176 6.97 7.55 10.83
CA ASN A 176 7.90 8.50 10.20
C ASN A 176 7.71 8.51 8.69
N TRP A 177 7.48 7.32 8.10
CA TRP A 177 7.16 7.20 6.69
C TRP A 177 5.91 8.01 6.31
N LEU A 178 4.80 7.81 7.04
CA LEU A 178 3.48 8.38 6.77
C LEU A 178 3.47 9.91 6.85
N TYR A 179 4.20 10.48 7.80
CA TYR A 179 4.30 11.94 7.98
C TYR A 179 5.43 12.58 7.15
N GLY A 180 6.08 11.82 6.27
CA GLY A 180 7.10 12.35 5.36
C GLY A 180 8.42 12.69 6.06
N GLU A 181 8.66 12.18 7.26
CA GLU A 181 9.90 12.40 8.00
C GLU A 181 11.05 11.61 7.38
N GLU A 182 12.27 12.15 7.43
CA GLU A 182 13.47 11.43 6.97
C GLU A 182 13.90 10.41 8.02
N ASP A 183 14.10 9.16 7.61
CA ASP A 183 14.55 8.08 8.48
C ASP A 183 15.54 7.18 7.73
N ARG A 184 16.56 6.68 8.41
CA ARG A 184 17.59 5.81 7.81
C ARG A 184 17.12 4.37 7.64
N THR A 185 16.03 3.98 8.30
CA THR A 185 15.48 2.62 8.26
C THR A 185 14.88 2.25 6.91
N PHE A 186 14.45 3.23 6.11
CA PHE A 186 13.84 2.99 4.82
C PHE A 186 14.34 3.95 3.73
N ARG A 187 14.11 3.56 2.48
CA ARG A 187 14.35 4.40 1.29
C ARG A 187 13.06 4.53 0.50
N ARG A 188 12.66 5.78 0.24
CA ARG A 188 11.50 6.09 -0.61
C ARG A 188 11.95 6.23 -2.05
N PHE A 189 11.18 5.68 -2.97
CA PHE A 189 11.31 6.00 -4.39
C PHE A 189 9.96 5.85 -5.09
N SER A 190 9.82 6.54 -6.21
CA SER A 190 8.61 6.46 -7.02
C SER A 190 8.99 6.11 -8.45
N MET A 191 8.12 5.35 -9.11
CA MET A 191 8.27 5.07 -10.54
C MET A 191 6.98 5.40 -11.27
N ALA A 192 7.09 6.27 -12.27
CA ALA A 192 6.00 6.56 -13.18
C ALA A 192 5.91 5.43 -14.22
N ALA A 193 4.71 4.89 -14.42
CA ALA A 193 4.42 3.97 -15.50
C ALA A 193 4.27 4.72 -16.84
N LEU A 194 3.73 5.94 -16.82
CA LEU A 194 3.71 6.85 -17.97
C LEU A 194 5.07 7.55 -18.06
N GLN A 195 5.93 7.12 -18.98
CA GLN A 195 7.33 7.55 -19.06
C GLN A 195 7.55 8.64 -20.13
N SER A 196 6.58 8.84 -21.01
CA SER A 196 6.67 9.74 -22.15
C SER A 196 5.41 10.59 -22.29
N THR A 197 5.51 11.66 -23.08
CA THR A 197 4.33 12.48 -23.44
C THR A 197 3.34 11.65 -24.26
N GLU A 198 3.82 10.73 -25.09
CA GLU A 198 3.03 9.80 -25.88
C GLU A 198 2.19 8.88 -24.99
N ASP A 199 2.78 8.32 -23.93
CA ASP A 199 2.06 7.48 -22.96
C ASP A 199 0.92 8.27 -22.30
N LEU A 200 1.21 9.50 -21.85
CA LEU A 200 0.21 10.36 -21.23
C LEU A 200 -0.92 10.72 -22.20
N MET A 201 -0.60 11.07 -23.45
CA MET A 201 -1.59 11.37 -24.48
C MET A 201 -2.46 10.15 -24.81
N MET A 202 -1.91 8.94 -24.79
CA MET A 202 -2.69 7.70 -24.97
C MET A 202 -3.66 7.49 -23.80
N ALA A 203 -3.18 7.62 -22.56
CA ALA A 203 -4.01 7.49 -21.37
C ALA A 203 -5.14 8.54 -21.33
N GLU A 204 -4.85 9.80 -21.68
CA GLU A 204 -5.85 10.87 -21.76
C GLU A 204 -6.91 10.59 -22.83
N ARG A 205 -6.50 10.12 -24.01
CA ARG A 205 -7.44 9.74 -25.08
C ARG A 205 -8.34 8.61 -24.64
N LEU A 206 -7.79 7.61 -23.94
CA LEU A 206 -8.53 6.48 -23.42
C LEU A 206 -9.57 6.93 -22.37
N ALA A 207 -9.14 7.71 -21.37
CA ALA A 207 -10.02 8.27 -20.36
C ALA A 207 -11.17 9.07 -20.98
N ARG A 208 -10.87 9.98 -21.92
CA ARG A 208 -11.89 10.78 -22.63
C ARG A 208 -12.86 9.91 -23.43
N SER A 209 -12.38 8.83 -24.06
CA SER A 209 -13.25 7.92 -24.80
C SER A 209 -14.24 7.20 -23.88
N MET A 210 -13.80 6.77 -22.70
CA MET A 210 -14.65 6.14 -21.68
C MET A 210 -15.69 7.12 -21.11
N CYS A 211 -15.31 8.37 -20.81
CA CYS A 211 -16.26 9.39 -20.35
C CYS A 211 -17.42 9.56 -21.34
N ARG A 212 -17.10 9.64 -22.64
CA ARG A 212 -18.11 9.79 -23.70
C ARG A 212 -19.04 8.59 -23.83
N GLU A 213 -18.59 7.39 -23.48
CA GLU A 213 -19.44 6.19 -23.48
C GLU A 213 -20.46 6.24 -22.34
N ILE A 214 -20.11 6.81 -21.19
CA ILE A 214 -21.00 7.00 -20.05
C ILE A 214 -22.04 8.10 -20.31
N GLU A 215 -21.67 9.16 -21.02
CA GLU A 215 -22.55 10.28 -21.37
C GLU A 215 -23.58 9.93 -22.46
N LYS A 216 -23.48 8.77 -23.12
CA LYS A 216 -24.49 8.37 -24.10
C LYS A 216 -25.81 8.04 -23.39
N PRO A 217 -26.92 8.71 -23.74
CA PRO A 217 -28.22 8.36 -23.18
C PRO A 217 -28.57 6.92 -23.58
N ILE A 218 -29.05 6.13 -22.62
CA ILE A 218 -29.63 4.81 -22.86
C ILE A 218 -30.85 5.03 -23.77
N SER A 219 -30.71 4.66 -25.04
CA SER A 219 -31.76 4.71 -26.06
C SER A 219 -32.80 3.63 -25.87
#